data_AF-A0A7L9U4C7-F1
#
_entry.id   AF-A0A7L9U4C7-F1
#
_cell.length_a   1.000
_cell.length_b   1.000
_cell.length_c   1.000
_cell.angle_alpha   90.00
_cell.angle_beta   90.00
_cell.angle_gamma   90.00
#
_symmetry.space_group_name_H-M   'P 1'
#
loop_
_entity.id
_entity.type
_entity.pdbx_description
1 polymer ?
#
loop_
_entity_poly.entity_id
_entity_poly.type
_entity_poly.pdbx_seq_one_letter_code
_entity_poly.pdbx_strand_id
1 'polypeptide(L)'
;MRRGESKTSQRRLCAASKQLAALQMRKAGHTYSEIAIKLGYRSRSGAFFALRRGLGHAVIARAKDELLTLELERLNALTLAIYQRAIAGDLGALNAYLLILDQRAALLGLDASRKRAK
;
A
#
# COMPACT_ATOMS: atom_id res chain seq x y z
N MET A 1 20.16 -34.36 10.22
CA MET A 1 19.54 -33.28 9.42
C MET A 1 18.05 -33.19 9.74
N ARG A 2 17.54 -32.05 10.23
CA ARG A 2 16.08 -31.87 10.44
C ARG A 2 15.40 -31.73 9.08
N ARG A 3 14.52 -32.68 8.71
CA ARG A 3 13.68 -32.55 7.50
C ARG A 3 12.83 -31.28 7.66
N GLY A 4 12.96 -30.34 6.71
CA GLY A 4 12.11 -29.16 6.67
C GLY A 4 10.64 -29.57 6.48
N GLU A 5 9.73 -28.82 7.09
CA GLU A 5 8.29 -29.03 7.02
C GLU A 5 7.79 -29.16 5.56
N SER A 6 6.81 -30.03 5.30
CA SER A 6 6.24 -30.25 3.96
C SER A 6 5.66 -28.96 3.38
N LYS A 7 5.78 -28.76 2.06
CA LYS A 7 5.19 -27.63 1.32
C LYS A 7 3.67 -27.57 1.48
N THR A 8 3.02 -28.70 1.74
CA THR A 8 1.57 -28.84 1.95
C THR A 8 1.17 -29.01 3.41
N SER A 9 2.07 -28.76 4.36
CA SER A 9 1.71 -28.76 5.78
C SER A 9 0.57 -27.77 6.06
N GLN A 10 -0.32 -28.13 6.97
CA GLN A 10 -1.48 -27.31 7.35
C GLN A 10 -1.05 -25.90 7.77
N ARG A 11 0.06 -25.77 8.49
CA ARG A 11 0.64 -24.48 8.89
C ARG A 11 1.03 -23.63 7.68
N ARG A 12 1.68 -24.20 6.66
CA ARG A 12 2.07 -23.47 5.45
C ARG A 12 0.87 -23.08 4.60
N LEU A 13 -0.13 -23.95 4.49
CA LEU A 13 -1.38 -23.64 3.78
C LEU A 13 -2.12 -22.48 4.46
N CYS A 14 -2.29 -22.52 5.79
CA CYS A 14 -2.89 -21.40 6.53
C CYS A 14 -2.11 -20.09 6.37
N ALA A 15 -0.77 -20.15 6.36
CA ALA A 15 0.06 -18.98 6.12
C ALA A 15 -0.13 -18.42 4.70
N ALA A 16 -0.16 -19.28 3.69
CA ALA A 16 -0.40 -18.89 2.30
C ALA A 16 -1.79 -18.26 2.11
N SER A 17 -2.84 -18.82 2.72
CA SER A 17 -4.20 -18.25 2.69
C SER A 17 -4.24 -16.85 3.32
N LYS A 18 -3.59 -16.65 4.47
CA LYS A 18 -3.49 -15.33 5.12
C LYS A 18 -2.71 -14.32 4.27
N GLN A 19 -1.66 -14.76 3.56
CA GLN A 19 -0.91 -13.92 2.64
C GLN A 19 -1.77 -13.50 1.44
N LEU A 20 -2.56 -14.41 0.87
CA LEU A 20 -3.47 -14.12 -0.23
C LEU A 20 -4.54 -13.10 0.17
N ALA A 21 -5.18 -13.28 1.32
CA ALA A 21 -6.17 -12.33 1.83
C ALA A 21 -5.56 -10.93 2.04
N ALA A 22 -4.34 -10.88 2.59
CA ALA A 22 -3.63 -9.62 2.79
C ALA A 22 -3.31 -8.91 1.46
N LEU A 23 -2.98 -9.67 0.41
CA LEU A 23 -2.72 -9.13 -0.93
C LEU A 23 -4.00 -8.53 -1.54
N GLN A 24 -5.12 -9.23 -1.42
CA GLN A 24 -6.43 -8.75 -1.89
C GLN A 24 -6.81 -7.45 -1.17
N MET A 25 -6.65 -7.40 0.15
CA MET A 25 -6.89 -6.17 0.90
C MET A 25 -5.98 -5.03 0.46
N ARG A 26 -4.69 -5.30 0.18
CA ARG A 26 -3.79 -4.26 -0.32
C ARG A 26 -4.21 -3.74 -1.69
N LYS A 27 -4.65 -4.61 -2.60
CA LYS A 27 -5.23 -4.23 -3.91
C LYS A 27 -6.49 -3.37 -3.74
N ALA A 28 -7.33 -3.69 -2.75
CA ALA A 28 -8.50 -2.89 -2.41
C ALA A 28 -8.17 -1.51 -1.77
N GLY A 29 -6.90 -1.21 -1.50
CA GLY A 29 -6.45 0.08 -0.95
C GLY A 29 -6.29 0.12 0.55
N HIS A 30 -6.48 -1.00 1.26
CA HIS A 30 -6.27 -1.05 2.70
C HIS A 30 -4.81 -0.78 3.09
N THR A 31 -4.64 -0.11 4.23
CA THR A 31 -3.32 0.14 4.82
C THR A 31 -2.76 -1.13 5.48
N TYR A 32 -1.43 -1.23 5.62
CA TYR A 32 -0.82 -2.35 6.34
C TYR A 32 -1.29 -2.47 7.80
N SER A 33 -1.72 -1.36 8.41
CA SER A 33 -2.28 -1.34 9.75
C SER A 33 -3.67 -1.98 9.78
N GLU A 34 -4.55 -1.62 8.84
CA GLU A 34 -5.88 -2.25 8.70
C GLU A 34 -5.75 -3.75 8.39
N ILE A 35 -4.83 -4.12 7.51
CA ILE A 35 -4.54 -5.52 7.19
C ILE A 35 -4.06 -6.27 8.43
N ALA A 36 -3.21 -5.65 9.25
CA ALA A 36 -2.73 -6.25 10.49
C ALA A 36 -3.88 -6.55 11.47
N ILE A 37 -4.75 -5.57 11.66
CA ILE A 37 -5.92 -5.70 12.54
C ILE A 37 -6.88 -6.77 11.99
N LYS A 38 -7.21 -6.73 10.70
CA LYS A 38 -8.19 -7.62 10.07
C LYS A 38 -7.75 -9.09 10.03
N LEU A 39 -6.46 -9.35 9.84
CA LEU A 39 -5.91 -10.71 9.67
C LEU A 39 -5.20 -11.24 10.92
N GLY A 40 -5.19 -10.46 12.00
CA GLY A 40 -4.58 -10.84 13.28
C GLY A 40 -3.05 -10.89 13.24
N TYR A 41 -2.41 -10.01 12.47
CA TYR A 41 -0.96 -9.84 12.55
C TYR A 41 -0.61 -9.01 13.79
N ARG A 42 0.47 -9.39 14.47
CA ARG A 42 0.95 -8.71 15.69
C ARG A 42 1.25 -7.22 15.51
N SER A 43 1.61 -6.82 14.29
CA SER A 43 1.93 -5.42 13.98
C SER A 43 1.80 -5.13 12.49
N ARG A 44 1.73 -3.83 12.16
CA ARG A 44 1.86 -3.31 10.78
C ARG A 44 3.06 -3.91 10.06
N SER A 45 4.22 -3.94 10.71
CA SER A 45 5.45 -4.52 10.15
C SER A 45 5.31 -6.02 9.93
N GLY A 46 4.63 -6.74 10.82
CA GLY A 46 4.32 -8.16 10.66
C GLY A 46 3.49 -8.45 9.40
N ALA A 47 2.46 -7.65 9.14
CA ALA A 47 1.65 -7.74 7.92
C ALA A 47 2.50 -7.46 6.66
N PHE A 48 3.35 -6.42 6.69
CA PHE A 48 4.27 -6.11 5.60
C PHE A 48 5.23 -7.28 5.29
N PHE A 49 5.89 -7.85 6.31
CA PHE A 49 6.82 -8.96 6.11
C PHE A 49 6.12 -10.26 5.71
N ALA A 50 4.88 -10.49 6.13
CA ALA A 50 4.08 -11.63 5.68
C ALA A 50 3.80 -11.52 4.18
N LEU A 51 3.37 -10.35 3.72
CA LEU A 51 3.17 -10.04 2.30
C LEU A 51 4.46 -10.25 1.50
N ARG A 52 5.56 -9.66 1.98
CA ARG A 52 6.86 -9.74 1.32
C ARG A 52 7.43 -11.15 1.25
N ARG A 53 7.11 -12.02 2.22
CA ARG A 53 7.56 -13.43 2.19
C ARG A 53 6.73 -14.33 1.28
N GLY A 54 5.46 -13.97 1.05
CA GLY A 54 4.57 -14.73 0.17
C GLY A 54 4.81 -14.47 -1.32
N LEU A 55 5.41 -13.32 -1.64
CA LEU A 55 5.74 -12.92 -3.01
C LEU A 55 7.23 -13.15 -3.28
N GLY A 56 7.58 -13.76 -4.42
CA GLY A 56 8.97 -13.78 -4.89
C GLY A 56 9.44 -12.37 -5.31
N HIS A 57 10.75 -12.11 -5.30
CA HIS A 57 11.32 -10.78 -5.61
C HIS A 57 10.79 -10.14 -6.91
N ALA A 58 10.73 -10.90 -8.00
CA ALA A 58 10.19 -10.41 -9.27
C ALA A 58 8.69 -10.06 -9.19
N VAL A 59 7.92 -10.85 -8.45
CA VAL A 59 6.49 -10.61 -8.21
C VAL A 59 6.30 -9.37 -7.32
N ILE A 60 7.17 -9.16 -6.33
CA ILE A 60 7.16 -7.96 -5.48
C ILE A 60 7.41 -6.71 -6.30
N ALA A 61 8.42 -6.72 -7.18
CA ALA A 61 8.75 -5.57 -8.01
C ALA A 61 7.55 -5.19 -8.90
N ARG A 62 7.01 -6.17 -9.65
CA ARG A 62 5.83 -5.94 -10.50
C ARG A 62 4.59 -5.51 -9.70
N ALA A 63 4.30 -6.17 -8.58
CA ALA A 63 3.16 -5.81 -7.73
C ALA A 63 3.31 -4.42 -7.08
N LYS A 64 4.55 -3.99 -6.82
CA LYS A 64 4.84 -2.63 -6.33
C LYS A 64 4.53 -1.60 -7.41
N ASP A 65 4.92 -1.86 -8.65
CA ASP A 65 4.66 -0.96 -9.78
C ASP A 65 3.15 -0.90 -10.08
N GLU A 66 2.47 -2.05 -10.15
CA GLU A 66 1.01 -2.12 -10.32
C GLU A 66 0.24 -1.39 -9.20
N LEU A 67 0.71 -1.53 -7.96
CA LEU A 67 0.13 -0.82 -6.81
C LEU A 67 0.40 0.68 -6.87
N LEU A 68 1.61 1.11 -7.27
CA LEU A 68 1.93 2.52 -7.46
C LEU A 68 1.02 3.13 -8.53
N THR A 69 0.85 2.46 -9.66
CA THR A 69 -0.07 2.88 -10.73
C THR A 69 -1.50 3.03 -10.21
N LEU A 70 -2.01 2.03 -9.48
CA LEU A 70 -3.37 2.07 -8.93
C LEU A 70 -3.59 3.22 -7.94
N GLU A 71 -2.63 3.48 -7.05
CA GLU A 71 -2.75 4.60 -6.11
C GLU A 71 -2.66 5.95 -6.84
N LEU A 72 -1.83 6.08 -7.87
CA LEU A 72 -1.77 7.28 -8.70
C LEU A 72 -3.08 7.52 -9.46
N GLU A 73 -3.72 6.47 -9.97
CA GLU A 73 -5.04 6.54 -10.61
C GLU A 73 -6.12 6.99 -9.63
N ARG A 74 -6.14 6.45 -8.40
CA ARG A 74 -7.07 6.90 -7.34
C ARG A 74 -6.86 8.37 -7.00
N LEU A 75 -5.61 8.81 -6.86
CA LEU A 75 -5.28 10.20 -6.59
C LEU A 75 -5.68 11.11 -7.77
N ASN A 76 -5.52 10.65 -9.02
CA ASN A 76 -6.03 11.37 -10.19
C ASN A 76 -7.56 11.54 -10.12
N ALA A 77 -8.30 10.48 -9.77
CA ALA A 77 -9.76 10.53 -9.66
C ALA A 77 -10.22 11.52 -8.57
N LEU A 78 -9.56 11.51 -7.40
CA LEU A 78 -9.84 12.45 -6.32
C LEU A 78 -9.53 13.90 -6.73
N THR A 79 -8.39 14.12 -7.38
CA THR A 79 -8.03 15.43 -7.96
C THR A 79 -9.14 15.94 -8.88
N LEU A 80 -9.58 15.13 -9.85
CA LEU A 80 -10.64 15.53 -10.79
C LEU A 80 -11.94 15.92 -10.07
N ALA A 81 -12.32 15.18 -9.02
CA ALA A 81 -13.54 15.43 -8.26
C ALA A 81 -13.52 16.76 -7.50
N ILE A 82 -12.37 17.21 -7.01
CA ILE A 82 -12.26 18.42 -6.17
C ILE A 82 -11.73 19.64 -6.92
N TYR A 83 -11.11 19.46 -8.09
CA TYR A 83 -10.37 20.50 -8.81
C TYR A 83 -11.20 21.77 -9.06
N GLN A 84 -12.41 21.61 -9.59
CA GLN A 84 -13.29 22.75 -9.91
C GLN A 84 -13.65 23.58 -8.67
N ARG A 85 -13.89 22.92 -7.53
CA ARG A 85 -14.19 23.61 -6.26
C ARG A 85 -12.96 24.34 -5.73
N ALA A 86 -11.79 23.70 -5.81
CA ALA A 86 -10.53 24.29 -5.35
C ALA A 86 -10.19 25.58 -6.11
N ILE A 87 -10.29 25.57 -7.45
CA ILE A 87 -10.01 26.78 -8.26
C ILE A 87 -11.09 27.86 -8.12
N ALA A 88 -12.31 27.49 -7.72
CA ALA A 88 -13.39 28.42 -7.41
C ALA A 88 -13.25 29.09 -6.04
N GLY A 89 -12.18 28.79 -5.27
CA GLY A 89 -11.89 29.42 -3.99
C GLY A 89 -12.44 28.70 -2.76
N ASP A 90 -12.97 27.48 -2.90
CA ASP A 90 -13.30 26.63 -1.74
C ASP A 90 -12.01 26.21 -1.03
N LEU A 91 -11.72 26.86 0.11
CA LEU A 91 -10.51 26.61 0.89
C LEU A 91 -10.42 25.16 1.40
N GLY A 92 -11.54 24.51 1.65
CA GLY A 92 -11.58 23.10 2.04
C GLY A 92 -11.14 22.18 0.90
N ALA A 93 -11.65 22.43 -0.31
CA ALA A 93 -11.24 21.71 -1.52
C ALA A 93 -9.77 22.00 -1.88
N LEU A 94 -9.32 23.24 -1.74
CA LEU A 94 -7.92 23.62 -1.96
C LEU A 94 -6.97 22.89 -1.01
N ASN A 95 -7.28 22.84 0.29
CA ASN A 95 -6.48 22.12 1.26
C ASN A 95 -6.44 20.61 0.96
N ALA A 96 -7.57 20.01 0.61
CA ALA A 96 -7.63 18.61 0.19
C ALA A 96 -6.79 18.34 -1.07
N TYR A 97 -6.82 19.27 -2.04
CA TYR A 97 -6.03 19.19 -3.27
C TYR A 97 -4.53 19.25 -3.01
N LEU A 98 -4.07 20.15 -2.13
CA LEU A 98 -2.66 20.21 -1.74
C LEU A 98 -2.18 18.93 -1.04
N LEU A 99 -3.02 18.32 -0.18
CA LEU A 99 -2.70 17.03 0.45
C LEU A 99 -2.58 15.89 -0.58
N ILE A 100 -3.44 15.87 -1.59
CA ILE A 100 -3.35 14.89 -2.68
C ILE A 100 -2.05 15.08 -3.48
N LEU A 101 -1.66 16.32 -3.77
CA LEU A 101 -0.40 16.62 -4.47
C LEU A 101 0.83 16.16 -3.66
N ASP A 102 0.84 16.41 -2.34
CA ASP A 102 1.91 15.95 -1.44
C ASP A 102 2.03 14.42 -1.46
N GLN A 103 0.91 13.70 -1.37
CA GLN A 103 0.89 12.25 -1.44
C GLN A 103 1.41 11.71 -2.79
N ARG A 104 1.12 12.41 -3.90
CA ARG A 104 1.64 12.05 -5.23
C ARG A 104 3.14 12.28 -5.33
N ALA A 105 3.63 13.42 -4.84
CA ALA A 105 5.06 13.74 -4.82
C ALA A 105 5.84 12.70 -3.99
N ALA A 106 5.30 12.28 -2.84
CA ALA A 106 5.86 11.23 -2.01
C ALA A 106 5.91 9.86 -2.72
N LEU A 107 4.85 9.49 -3.45
CA LEU A 107 4.79 8.24 -4.23
C LEU A 107 5.77 8.22 -5.41
N LEU A 108 5.96 9.37 -6.07
CA LEU A 108 6.87 9.53 -7.21
C LEU A 108 8.31 9.84 -6.80
N GLY A 109 8.58 10.06 -5.52
CA GLY A 109 9.91 10.42 -5.01
C GLY A 109 10.35 11.85 -5.38
N LEU A 110 9.42 12.73 -5.73
CA LEU A 110 9.69 14.12 -6.11
C LEU A 110 10.00 15.01 -4.89
N ASP A 111 9.69 14.54 -3.67
CA ASP A 111 9.99 15.22 -2.39
C ASP A 111 11.44 15.06 -1.90
N ALA A 112 12.38 14.69 -2.78
CA ALA A 112 13.78 14.49 -2.43
C ALA A 112 14.43 15.73 -1.74
N SER A 113 13.84 16.91 -1.89
CA SER A 113 14.27 18.18 -1.28
C SER A 113 13.77 18.40 0.15
N ARG A 114 12.66 17.77 0.58
CA ARG A 114 12.00 18.05 1.87
C ARG A 114 12.68 17.39 3.07
N LYS A 115 13.55 16.40 2.84
CA LYS A 115 14.28 15.65 3.88
C LYS A 115 15.59 16.29 4.36
N ARG A 116 15.97 17.47 3.87
CA ARG A 116 17.22 18.18 4.25
C ARG A 116 16.98 19.45 5.10
N ALA A 117 16.07 19.35 6.06
CA ALA A 117 15.97 20.31 7.15
C ALA A 117 15.89 19.55 8.47
N LYS A 118 17.05 19.05 8.90
CA LYS A 118 17.38 18.71 10.29
C LYS A 118 18.83 19.04 10.51
#